data_AF-A0A838RNV7-F1
#
_entry.id   AF-A0A838RNV7-F1
#
_cell.length_a   1.000
_cell.length_b   1.000
_cell.length_c   1.000
_cell.angle_alpha   90.00
_cell.angle_beta   90.00
_cell.angle_gamma   90.00
#
_symmetry.space_group_name_H-M   'P 1'
#
loop_
_entity.id
_entity.type
_entity.pdbx_description
1 polymer ?
#
loop_
_entity_poly.entity_id
_entity_poly.type
_entity_poly.pdbx_seq_one_letter_code
_entity_poly.pdbx_strand_id
1 'polypeptide(L)'
;MAPNGPKRKEDWLFAGVQVLNDEGAAGLTIERLCERLGVTKGSFYHHWGSYDVFKASLLDHFEREGTLNIIDQVERAQTPLAKLKRLQAILVRYSA
;
A
#
# COMPACT_ATOMS: atom_id res chain seq x y z
N MET A 1 12.01 -8.39 18.11
CA MET A 1 12.81 -8.95 17.00
C MET A 1 11.81 -9.60 16.04
N ALA A 2 11.47 -8.94 14.93
CA ALA A 2 10.45 -9.43 14.01
C ALA A 2 10.99 -10.67 13.25
N PRO A 3 10.15 -11.65 12.89
CA PRO A 3 10.60 -12.90 12.28
C PRO A 3 11.19 -12.62 10.90
N ASN A 4 12.48 -12.96 10.73
CA ASN A 4 13.24 -12.80 9.49
C ASN A 4 12.89 -13.93 8.51
N GLY A 5 11.82 -13.72 7.74
CA GLY A 5 11.49 -14.50 6.55
C GLY A 5 11.45 -13.59 5.31
N PRO A 6 11.56 -14.16 4.09
CA PRO A 6 11.46 -13.38 2.86
C PRO A 6 10.14 -12.61 2.80
N LYS A 7 10.22 -11.32 2.46
CA LYS A 7 9.04 -10.45 2.32
C LYS A 7 8.31 -10.75 1.02
N ARG A 8 6.99 -10.71 1.02
CA ARG A 8 6.19 -10.82 -0.20
C ARG A 8 6.09 -9.44 -0.86
N LYS A 9 5.72 -9.39 -2.14
CA LYS A 9 5.56 -8.13 -2.87
C LYS A 9 4.58 -7.18 -2.18
N GLU A 10 3.52 -7.72 -1.60
CA GLU A 10 2.51 -6.95 -0.86
C GLU A 10 3.09 -6.25 0.38
N ASP A 11 4.03 -6.89 1.07
CA ASP A 11 4.67 -6.29 2.24
C ASP A 11 5.52 -5.06 1.85
N TRP A 12 6.15 -5.10 0.66
CA TRP A 12 6.87 -3.95 0.09
C TRP A 12 5.94 -2.81 -0.35
N LEU A 13 4.80 -3.14 -0.95
CA LEU A 13 3.82 -2.15 -1.39
C LEU A 13 3.20 -1.44 -0.17
N PHE A 14 2.83 -2.20 0.86
CA PHE A 14 2.34 -1.63 2.11
C PHE A 14 3.36 -0.70 2.76
N ALA A 15 4.63 -1.12 2.87
CA ALA A 15 5.69 -0.27 3.39
C ALA A 15 5.91 0.98 2.53
N GLY A 16 5.78 0.88 1.20
CA GLY A 16 5.83 2.01 0.28
C GLY A 16 4.74 3.05 0.55
N VAL A 17 3.50 2.61 0.74
CA VAL A 17 2.38 3.50 1.12
C VAL A 17 2.65 4.17 2.47
N GLN A 18 3.16 3.44 3.46
CA GLN A 18 3.52 4.00 4.76
C GLN A 18 4.62 5.07 4.64
N VAL A 19 5.66 4.81 3.86
CA VAL A 19 6.71 5.81 3.61
C VAL A 19 6.15 7.06 2.94
N LEU A 20 5.26 6.90 1.95
CA LEU A 20 4.62 8.04 1.31
C LEU A 20 3.78 8.87 2.28
N ASN A 21 3.04 8.22 3.18
CA ASN A 21 2.23 8.91 4.19
C ASN A 21 3.10 9.64 5.23
N ASP A 22 4.19 9.02 5.67
CA ASP A 22 5.04 9.56 6.75
C ASP A 22 6.04 10.61 6.25
N GLU A 23 6.61 10.40 5.07
CA GLU A 23 7.82 11.10 4.59
C GLU A 23 7.64 11.73 3.19
N GLY A 24 6.48 11.51 2.55
CA GLY A 24 6.22 11.98 1.20
C GLY A 24 7.06 11.29 0.13
N ALA A 25 6.94 11.76 -1.11
CA ALA A 25 7.61 11.15 -2.27
C ALA A 25 9.14 11.15 -2.15
N ALA A 26 9.72 12.15 -1.48
CA ALA A 26 11.18 12.24 -1.28
C ALA A 26 11.72 11.15 -0.35
N GLY A 27 10.90 10.65 0.59
CA GLY A 27 11.26 9.55 1.49
C GLY A 27 11.20 8.18 0.83
N LEU A 28 10.48 8.05 -0.30
CA LEU A 28 10.37 6.78 -1.02
C LEU A 28 11.70 6.47 -1.72
N THR A 29 12.53 5.69 -1.03
CA THR A 29 13.84 5.22 -1.49
C THR A 29 14.01 3.74 -1.17
N ILE A 30 14.86 3.05 -1.94
CA ILE A 30 15.11 1.61 -1.71
C ILE A 30 15.70 1.38 -0.31
N GLU A 31 16.62 2.25 0.10
CA GLU A 31 17.25 2.25 1.41
C GLU A 31 16.20 2.31 2.52
N ARG A 32 15.28 3.27 2.43
CA ARG A 32 14.25 3.47 3.43
C ARG A 32 13.28 2.30 3.54
N LEU A 33 12.90 1.72 2.39
CA LEU A 33 12.08 0.52 2.33
C LEU A 33 12.78 -0.67 2.98
N CYS A 34 14.07 -0.86 2.67
CA CYS A 34 14.89 -1.93 3.23
C CYS A 34 15.04 -1.80 4.76
N GLU A 35 15.31 -0.59 5.25
CA GLU A 35 15.36 -0.29 6.69
C GLU A 35 14.05 -0.63 7.39
N ARG A 36 12.92 -0.16 6.87
CA ARG A 36 11.60 -0.41 7.47
C ARG A 36 11.24 -1.90 7.49
N LEU A 37 11.60 -2.63 6.44
CA LEU A 37 11.27 -4.05 6.31
C LEU A 37 12.29 -4.99 6.95
N GLY A 38 13.45 -4.49 7.38
CA GLY A 38 14.54 -5.29 7.94
C GLY A 38 15.20 -6.21 6.93
N VAL A 39 15.34 -5.76 5.67
CA VAL A 39 15.85 -6.54 4.53
C VAL A 39 16.94 -5.79 3.77
N THR A 40 17.54 -6.44 2.76
CA THR A 40 18.63 -5.85 1.97
C THR A 40 18.15 -5.35 0.61
N LYS A 41 18.96 -4.49 -0.04
CA LYS A 41 18.72 -4.08 -1.44
C LYS A 41 18.69 -5.27 -2.40
N GLY A 42 19.46 -6.32 -2.13
CA GLY A 42 19.42 -7.54 -2.93
C GLY A 42 18.04 -8.21 -2.91
N SER A 43 17.37 -8.22 -1.76
CA SER A 43 15.98 -8.70 -1.65
C SER A 43 15.03 -7.82 -2.46
N PHE A 44 15.20 -6.49 -2.42
CA PHE A 44 14.40 -5.58 -3.25
C PHE A 44 14.52 -5.93 -4.74
N TYR A 45 15.74 -6.01 -5.27
CA TYR A 45 15.97 -6.30 -6.70
C TYR A 45 15.48 -7.70 -7.10
N HIS A 46 15.54 -8.69 -6.20
CA HIS A 46 14.95 -10.00 -6.45
C HIS A 46 13.43 -9.95 -6.69
N HIS A 47 12.70 -9.11 -5.95
CA HIS A 47 11.24 -8.97 -6.12
C HIS A 47 10.85 -8.07 -7.30
N TRP A 48 11.56 -6.96 -7.48
CA TRP A 48 11.09 -5.87 -8.34
C TRP A 48 11.91 -5.69 -9.62
N GLY A 49 13.15 -6.14 -9.66
CA GLY A 49 14.06 -5.96 -10.79
C GLY A 49 14.55 -4.52 -10.97
N SER A 50 13.67 -3.52 -10.86
CA SER A 50 14.00 -2.10 -10.90
C SER A 50 13.11 -1.26 -9.98
N TYR A 51 13.57 -0.04 -9.70
CA TYR A 51 12.81 0.91 -8.90
C TYR A 51 11.55 1.41 -9.64
N ASP A 52 11.60 1.53 -10.96
CA ASP A 52 10.45 1.96 -11.76
C ASP A 52 9.33 0.92 -11.78
N VAL A 53 9.69 -0.38 -11.87
CA VAL A 53 8.70 -1.48 -11.75
C VAL A 53 8.02 -1.45 -10.39
N PHE A 54 8.78 -1.23 -9.31
CA PHE A 54 8.21 -1.06 -7.98
C PHE A 54 7.26 0.14 -7.89
N LYS A 55 7.67 1.32 -8.37
CA LYS A 55 6.81 2.52 -8.34
C LYS A 55 5.52 2.33 -9.13
N ALA A 56 5.58 1.74 -10.32
CA ALA A 56 4.39 1.43 -11.10
C ALA A 56 3.46 0.49 -10.33
N SER A 57 4.00 -0.59 -9.77
CA SER A 57 3.21 -1.52 -8.95
C SER A 57 2.66 -0.88 -7.67
N LEU A 58 3.38 0.07 -7.06
CA LEU A 58 2.93 0.83 -5.90
C LEU A 58 1.73 1.72 -6.23
N LEU A 59 1.77 2.41 -7.37
CA LEU A 59 0.65 3.23 -7.84
C LEU A 59 -0.57 2.36 -8.17
N ASP A 60 -0.38 1.24 -8.87
CA ASP A 60 -1.46 0.30 -9.18
C ASP A 60 -2.10 -0.25 -7.89
N HIS A 61 -1.26 -0.60 -6.90
CA HIS A 61 -1.74 -1.05 -5.60
C HIS A 61 -2.51 0.05 -4.86
N PHE A 62 -1.99 1.28 -4.83
CA PHE A 62 -2.65 2.41 -4.19
C PHE A 62 -4.01 2.70 -4.82
N GLU A 63 -4.11 2.73 -6.15
CA GLU A 63 -5.38 2.93 -6.85
C GLU A 63 -6.37 1.79 -6.58
N ARG A 64 -5.90 0.54 -6.64
CA ARG A 64 -6.76 -0.61 -6.45
C ARG A 64 -7.34 -0.66 -5.04
N GLU A 65 -6.52 -0.48 -4.02
CA GLU A 65 -6.95 -0.58 -2.63
C GLU A 65 -7.65 0.70 -2.14
N GLY A 66 -7.13 1.87 -2.49
CA GLY A 66 -7.63 3.16 -2.02
C GLY A 66 -8.83 3.71 -2.79
N THR A 67 -9.09 3.21 -4.01
CA THR A 67 -10.17 3.72 -4.87
C THR A 67 -11.09 2.60 -5.34
N LEU A 68 -10.58 1.66 -6.14
CA LEU A 68 -11.44 0.70 -6.84
C LEU A 68 -12.15 -0.26 -5.87
N ASN A 69 -11.41 -0.84 -4.93
CA ASN A 69 -11.98 -1.73 -3.92
C ASN A 69 -12.97 -1.00 -3.00
N ILE A 70 -12.78 0.29 -2.75
CA ILE A 70 -13.74 1.10 -1.98
C ILE A 70 -15.02 1.28 -2.77
N ILE A 71 -14.92 1.66 -4.04
CA ILE A 71 -16.07 1.80 -4.95
C ILE A 71 -16.85 0.48 -5.02
N ASP A 72 -16.17 -0.64 -5.30
CA ASP A 72 -16.80 -1.96 -5.39
C ASP A 72 -17.52 -2.34 -4.10
N GLN A 73 -16.96 -2.00 -2.94
CA GLN A 73 -17.62 -2.24 -1.67
C GLN A 73 -18.85 -1.36 -1.49
N VAL A 74 -18.76 -0.07 -1.82
CA VAL A 74 -19.87 0.89 -1.70
C VAL A 74 -21.02 0.50 -2.62
N GLU A 75 -20.73 0.13 -3.87
CA GLU A 75 -21.71 -0.23 -4.90
C GLU A 75 -22.56 -1.46 -4.56
N ARG A 76 -22.13 -2.30 -3.60
CA ARG A 76 -22.95 -3.42 -3.09
C ARG A 76 -24.22 -2.97 -2.35
N ALA A 77 -24.30 -1.70 -1.94
CA ALA A 77 -25.48 -1.15 -1.27
C ALA A 77 -26.54 -0.66 -2.28
N GLN A 78 -27.81 -0.92 -1.99
CA GLN A 78 -28.91 -0.72 -2.94
C GLN A 78 -29.43 0.72 -3.03
N THR A 79 -29.23 1.55 -2.00
CA THR A 79 -29.75 2.92 -1.96
C THR A 79 -28.64 3.95 -1.81
N PRO A 80 -28.80 5.19 -2.31
CA PRO A 80 -27.79 6.24 -2.16
C PRO A 80 -27.39 6.49 -0.69
N LEU A 81 -28.36 6.50 0.22
CA LEU A 81 -28.09 6.67 1.66
C LEU A 81 -27.28 5.48 2.24
N ALA A 82 -27.58 4.25 1.81
CA ALA A 82 -26.83 3.08 2.26
C ALA A 82 -25.39 3.08 1.70
N LYS A 83 -25.19 3.53 0.46
CA LYS A 83 -23.87 3.76 -0.14
C LYS A 83 -23.04 4.77 0.66
N LEU A 84 -23.63 5.93 1.00
CA LEU A 84 -22.97 6.96 1.81
C LEU A 84 -22.58 6.43 3.20
N LYS A 85 -23.50 5.75 3.90
CA LYS A 85 -23.21 5.14 5.21
C LYS A 85 -22.07 4.12 5.14
N ARG A 86 -22.02 3.34 4.05
CA ARG A 86 -20.95 2.36 3.83
C ARG A 86 -19.60 3.02 3.57
N LEU A 87 -19.57 4.08 2.77
CA LEU A 87 -18.36 4.88 2.53
C LEU A 87 -17.84 5.48 3.85
N GLN A 88 -18.70 6.11 4.65
CA GLN A 88 -18.34 6.65 5.96
C GLN A 88 -17.75 5.58 6.88
N ALA A 89 -18.35 4.39 6.92
CA ALA A 89 -17.83 3.28 7.73
C ALA A 89 -16.45 2.79 7.25
N ILE A 90 -16.16 2.85 5.95
CA ILE A 90 -14.84 2.49 5.39
C ILE A 90 -13.80 3.56 5.77
N LEU A 91 -14.11 4.85 5.59
CA LEU A 91 -13.19 5.95 5.88
C LEU A 91 -12.79 6.01 7.36
N VAL A 92 -13.72 5.76 8.28
CA VAL A 92 -13.44 5.74 9.72
C VAL A 92 -12.43 4.64 10.09
N ARG A 93 -12.39 3.53 9.35
CA ARG A 93 -11.40 2.45 9.55
C ARG A 93 -10.02 2.75 8.95
N TYR A 94 -9.92 3.69 8.02
CA TYR A 94 -8.65 4.12 7.42
C TYR A 94 -7.94 5.22 8.25
N SER A 95 -8.65 5.83 9.20
CA SER A 95 -8.17 6.95 10.02
C SER A 95 -7.66 6.51 11.40
N ALA A 96 -7.61 5.21 11.67
CA ALA A 96 -7.23 4.59 12.96
C ALA A 96 -6.09 3.59 12.73
#